data_AF-A0A1V6IW25-F1
#
_entry.id   AF-A0A1V6IW25-F1
#
_cell.length_a   1.000
_cell.length_b   1.000
_cell.length_c   1.000
_cell.angle_alpha   90.00
_cell.angle_beta   90.00
_cell.angle_gamma   90.00
#
_symmetry.space_group_name_H-M   'P 1'
#
loop_
_entity.id
_entity.type
_entity.pdbx_description
1 polymer ?
#
loop_
_entity_poly.entity_id
_entity_poly.type
_entity_poly.pdbx_seq_one_letter_code
_entity_poly.pdbx_strand_id
1 'polypeptide(L)'
;MQSKVSLEKEIIAGWGRKLGFLIDALNITQSAKDLLVEIVSMMEPEEMIKLAAVLEEKLASEQSAILEIELQNKLDAMAMKYAAEAEAIDQNSLNEIRELIKEKALSDIRQTIK
;
A
#
# COMPACT_ATOMS: atom_id res chain seq x y z
N MET A 1 44.21 17.59 19.71
CA MET A 1 44.09 16.56 18.65
C MET A 1 43.11 15.43 18.98
N GLN A 2 42.89 15.04 20.25
CA GLN A 2 41.97 13.94 20.60
C GLN A 2 40.48 14.20 20.30
N SER A 3 40.00 15.45 20.26
CA SER A 3 38.57 15.75 20.04
C SER A 3 38.10 15.55 18.59
N LYS A 4 38.95 15.81 17.59
CA LYS A 4 38.60 15.61 16.16
C LYS A 4 38.42 14.12 15.82
N VAL A 5 39.31 13.27 16.33
CA VAL A 5 39.29 11.82 16.11
C VAL A 5 38.03 11.17 16.74
N SER A 6 37.52 11.75 17.84
CA SER A 6 36.26 11.31 18.47
C SER A 6 35.05 11.59 17.59
N LEU A 7 34.99 12.80 17.00
CA LEU A 7 33.87 13.22 16.15
C LEU A 7 33.79 12.40 14.86
N GLU A 8 34.93 12.15 14.22
CA GLU A 8 35.01 11.35 12.99
C GLU A 8 34.52 9.92 13.21
N LYS A 9 34.86 9.29 14.35
CA LYS A 9 34.37 7.96 14.71
C LYS A 9 32.86 7.92 14.97
N GLU A 10 32.30 8.94 15.60
CA GLU A 10 30.86 9.04 15.81
C GLU A 10 30.09 9.23 14.50
N ILE A 11 30.63 10.04 13.59
CA ILE A 11 30.05 10.26 12.26
C ILE A 11 30.05 8.94 11.46
N ILE A 12 31.18 8.22 11.42
CA ILE A 12 31.30 6.93 10.73
C ILE A 12 30.33 5.90 11.34
N ALA A 13 30.25 5.82 12.66
CA ALA A 13 29.30 4.93 13.34
C ALA A 13 27.83 5.30 13.07
N GLY A 14 27.53 6.59 12.93
CA GLY A 14 26.21 7.09 12.54
C GLY A 14 25.80 6.63 11.14
N TRP A 15 26.71 6.79 10.17
CA TRP A 15 26.48 6.36 8.79
C TRP A 15 26.41 4.84 8.64
N GLY A 16 27.24 4.09 9.37
CA GLY A 16 27.18 2.63 9.38
C GLY A 16 25.83 2.10 9.85
N ARG A 17 25.25 2.69 10.92
CA ARG A 17 23.90 2.33 11.38
C ARG A 17 22.82 2.66 10.36
N LYS A 18 22.89 3.84 9.74
CA LYS A 18 21.92 4.28 8.73
C LYS A 18 21.95 3.36 7.51
N LEU A 19 23.14 3.04 6.99
CA LEU A 19 23.29 2.14 5.86
C LEU A 19 22.82 0.71 6.19
N GLY A 20 23.12 0.21 7.39
CA GLY A 20 22.61 -1.09 7.84
C GLY A 20 21.08 -1.16 7.81
N PHE A 21 20.40 -0.12 8.30
CA PHE A 21 18.94 -0.04 8.25
C PHE A 21 18.41 0.02 6.81
N LEU A 22 19.03 0.85 5.97
CA LEU A 22 18.61 1.02 4.58
C LEU A 22 18.79 -0.26 3.76
N ILE A 23 19.91 -0.97 3.93
CA ILE A 23 20.19 -2.24 3.24
C ILE A 23 19.20 -3.32 3.71
N ASP A 24 18.90 -3.38 5.01
CA ASP A 24 17.95 -4.35 5.55
C ASP A 24 16.52 -4.10 5.02
N ALA A 25 16.14 -2.84 4.83
CA ALA A 25 14.83 -2.47 4.30
C ALA A 25 14.64 -2.77 2.80
N LEU A 26 15.71 -3.06 2.04
CA LEU A 26 15.61 -3.35 0.62
C LEU A 26 14.86 -4.67 0.37
N ASN A 27 13.98 -4.66 -0.63
CA ASN A 27 13.30 -5.87 -1.10
C ASN A 27 14.17 -6.68 -2.08
N ILE A 28 15.32 -7.17 -1.60
CA ILE A 28 16.28 -8.00 -2.35
C ILE A 28 16.68 -9.25 -1.56
N THR A 29 17.39 -10.19 -2.20
CA THR A 29 17.84 -11.42 -1.55
C THR A 29 18.83 -11.15 -0.41
N GLN A 30 18.82 -12.00 0.62
CA GLN A 30 19.77 -11.87 1.74
C GLN A 30 21.22 -11.89 1.27
N SER A 31 21.56 -12.76 0.31
CA SER A 31 22.91 -12.82 -0.28
C SER A 31 23.36 -11.50 -0.91
N ALA A 32 22.43 -10.72 -1.49
CA ALA A 32 22.74 -9.43 -2.07
C ALA A 32 22.90 -8.35 -0.98
N LYS A 33 22.14 -8.44 0.12
CA LYS A 33 22.31 -7.59 1.31
C LYS A 33 23.67 -7.82 1.96
N ASP A 34 24.06 -9.08 2.13
CA ASP A 34 25.34 -9.45 2.73
C ASP A 34 26.51 -8.91 1.90
N LEU A 35 26.44 -9.05 0.56
CA LEU A 35 27.43 -8.47 -0.35
C LEU A 35 27.48 -6.93 -0.27
N LEU A 36 26.33 -6.26 -0.14
CA LEU A 36 26.28 -4.81 0.02
C LEU A 36 26.95 -4.37 1.33
N VAL A 37 26.76 -5.09 2.43
CA VAL A 37 27.42 -4.82 3.71
C VAL A 37 28.94 -4.97 3.59
N GLU A 38 29.41 -6.01 2.89
CA GLU A 38 30.85 -6.20 2.63
C GLU A 38 31.44 -5.03 1.82
N ILE A 39 30.75 -4.60 0.76
CA ILE A 39 31.18 -3.47 -0.06
C ILE A 39 31.24 -2.18 0.77
N VAL A 40 30.21 -1.89 1.58
CA VAL A 40 30.15 -0.69 2.43
C VAL A 40 31.31 -0.63 3.42
N SER A 41 31.75 -1.78 3.93
CA SER A 41 32.89 -1.84 4.86
C SER A 41 34.23 -1.41 4.24
N MET A 42 34.32 -1.38 2.91
CA MET A 42 35.51 -1.01 2.14
C MET A 42 35.38 0.36 1.47
N MET A 43 34.23 1.04 1.58
CA MET A 43 33.98 2.33 0.95
C MET A 43 34.57 3.49 1.76
N GLU A 44 34.94 4.55 1.06
CA GLU A 44 35.30 5.80 1.72
C GLU A 44 34.04 6.51 2.28
N PRO A 45 34.14 7.29 3.36
CA PRO A 45 32.98 7.94 3.99
C PRO A 45 32.14 8.80 3.04
N GLU A 46 32.77 9.46 2.07
CA GLU A 46 32.06 10.27 1.07
C GLU A 46 31.17 9.43 0.14
N GLU A 47 31.60 8.21 -0.16
CA GLU A 47 30.85 7.28 -1.00
C GLU A 47 29.71 6.62 -0.23
N MET A 48 29.91 6.36 1.07
CA MET A 48 28.87 5.91 1.99
C MET A 48 27.69 6.89 2.05
N ILE A 49 27.98 8.20 2.08
CA ILE A 49 26.93 9.25 2.09
C ILE A 49 26.13 9.22 0.79
N LYS A 50 26.80 9.09 -0.36
CA LYS A 50 26.13 9.00 -1.67
C LYS A 50 25.26 7.75 -1.77
N LEU A 51 25.78 6.61 -1.32
CA LEU A 51 25.04 5.36 -1.28
C LEU A 51 23.80 5.47 -0.39
N ALA A 52 23.92 6.09 0.79
CA ALA A 52 22.79 6.29 1.68
C ALA A 52 21.66 7.11 1.01
N ALA A 53 22.01 8.16 0.27
CA ALA A 53 21.03 8.97 -0.46
C ALA A 53 20.30 8.16 -1.55
N VAL A 54 21.04 7.35 -2.32
CA VAL A 54 20.47 6.46 -3.35
C VAL A 54 19.52 5.42 -2.72
N LEU A 55 19.92 4.84 -1.58
CA LEU A 55 19.09 3.86 -0.88
C LEU A 55 17.83 4.48 -0.27
N GLU A 56 17.91 5.71 0.25
CA GLU A 56 16.74 6.45 0.74
C GLU A 56 15.73 6.74 -0.36
N GLU A 57 16.20 7.21 -1.52
CA GLU A 57 15.34 7.48 -2.68
C GLU A 57 14.66 6.20 -3.18
N LYS A 58 15.41 5.11 -3.25
CA LYS A 58 14.87 3.80 -3.63
C LYS A 58 13.81 3.31 -2.64
N LEU A 59 14.08 3.41 -1.34
CA LEU A 59 13.12 2.99 -0.31
C LEU A 59 11.83 3.83 -0.37
N ALA A 60 11.95 5.14 -0.56
CA ALA A 60 10.80 6.03 -0.72
C ALA A 60 9.97 5.65 -1.97
N SER A 61 10.63 5.33 -3.08
CA SER A 61 9.97 4.88 -4.31
C SER A 61 9.25 3.54 -4.13
N GLU A 62 9.87 2.56 -3.49
CA GLU A 62 9.27 1.25 -3.20
C GLU A 62 8.05 1.38 -2.26
N GLN A 63 8.14 2.21 -1.22
CA GLN A 63 7.01 2.50 -0.33
C GLN A 63 5.85 3.17 -1.06
N SER A 64 6.15 4.11 -1.97
CA SER A 64 5.13 4.77 -2.79
C SER A 64 4.40 3.79 -3.71
N ALA A 65 5.13 2.88 -4.35
CA ALA A 65 4.54 1.87 -5.23
C ALA A 65 3.63 0.89 -4.48
N ILE A 66 4.03 0.48 -3.28
CA ILE A 66 3.20 -0.38 -2.41
C ILE A 66 1.91 0.36 -2.01
N LEU A 67 2.02 1.62 -1.61
CA LEU A 67 0.87 2.44 -1.23
C LEU A 67 -0.14 2.59 -2.39
N GLU A 68 0.36 2.74 -3.62
CA GLU A 68 -0.45 2.87 -4.83
C GLU A 68 -1.22 1.57 -5.13
N ILE A 69 -0.57 0.42 -5.02
CA ILE A 69 -1.21 -0.91 -5.18
C ILE A 69 -2.30 -1.12 -4.11
N GLU A 70 -2.01 -0.80 -2.84
CA GLU A 70 -3.00 -0.92 -1.76
C GLU A 70 -4.20 -0.01 -1.97
N LEU A 71 -3.97 1.23 -2.43
CA LEU A 71 -5.03 2.17 -2.74
C LEU A 71 -5.91 1.65 -3.88
N GLN A 72 -5.29 1.16 -4.96
CA GLN A 72 -6.01 0.58 -6.09
C GLN A 72 -6.89 -0.60 -5.64
N ASN A 73 -6.33 -1.53 -4.87
CA ASN A 73 -7.08 -2.67 -4.34
C ASN A 73 -8.28 -2.25 -3.47
N LYS A 74 -8.12 -1.20 -2.65
CA LYS A 74 -9.21 -0.65 -1.84
C LYS A 74 -10.28 0.01 -2.69
N LEU A 75 -9.90 0.75 -3.73
CA LEU A 75 -10.84 1.36 -4.67
C LEU A 75 -11.63 0.30 -5.43
N ASP A 76 -10.97 -0.77 -5.91
CA ASP A 76 -11.63 -1.88 -6.59
C ASP A 76 -12.62 -2.61 -5.67
N ALA A 77 -12.23 -2.87 -4.41
CA ALA A 77 -13.13 -3.46 -3.42
C ALA A 77 -14.35 -2.57 -3.11
N MET A 78 -14.16 -1.25 -3.04
CA MET A 78 -15.26 -0.30 -2.89
C MET A 78 -16.18 -0.29 -4.10
N ALA A 79 -15.62 -0.28 -5.32
CA ALA A 79 -16.40 -0.32 -6.56
C ALA A 79 -17.25 -1.59 -6.64
N MET A 80 -16.68 -2.76 -6.31
CA MET A 80 -17.43 -4.02 -6.24
C MET A 80 -18.56 -3.96 -5.20
N LYS A 81 -18.30 -3.38 -4.03
CA LYS A 81 -19.32 -3.22 -2.99
C LYS A 81 -20.48 -2.35 -3.46
N TYR A 82 -20.20 -1.20 -4.07
CA TYR A 82 -21.24 -0.30 -4.58
C TYR A 82 -22.04 -0.93 -5.72
N ALA A 83 -21.39 -1.68 -6.61
CA ALA A 83 -22.08 -2.41 -7.67
C ALA A 83 -23.05 -3.45 -7.09
N ALA A 84 -22.60 -4.22 -6.09
CA ALA A 84 -23.45 -5.20 -5.41
C ALA A 84 -24.62 -4.55 -4.65
N GLU A 85 -24.39 -3.40 -4.01
CA GLU A 85 -25.45 -2.63 -3.34
C GLU A 85 -26.47 -2.08 -4.34
N ALA A 86 -26.02 -1.59 -5.51
CA ALA A 86 -26.91 -1.12 -6.57
C ALA A 86 -27.78 -2.25 -7.12
N GLU A 87 -27.19 -3.42 -7.41
CA GLU A 87 -27.95 -4.60 -7.84
C GLU A 87 -28.98 -5.05 -6.79
N ALA A 88 -28.61 -5.01 -5.51
CA ALA A 88 -29.53 -5.36 -4.43
C ALA A 88 -30.70 -4.38 -4.32
N ILE A 89 -30.46 -3.08 -4.52
CA ILE A 89 -31.51 -2.05 -4.56
C ILE A 89 -32.44 -2.30 -5.75
N ASP A 90 -31.89 -2.48 -6.95
CA ASP A 90 -32.67 -2.74 -8.16
C ASP A 90 -33.54 -3.98 -8.01
N GLN A 91 -32.99 -5.06 -7.44
CA GLN A 91 -33.73 -6.30 -7.21
C GLN A 91 -34.85 -6.13 -6.18
N ASN A 92 -34.62 -5.36 -5.11
CA ASN A 92 -35.64 -5.06 -4.12
C ASN A 92 -36.77 -4.20 -4.72
N SER A 93 -36.42 -3.16 -5.48
CA SER A 93 -37.41 -2.33 -6.18
C SER A 93 -38.24 -3.13 -7.19
N LEU A 94 -37.62 -4.07 -7.92
CA LEU A 94 -38.35 -4.97 -8.81
C LEU A 94 -39.32 -5.90 -8.06
N ASN A 95 -38.93 -6.38 -6.89
CA ASN A 95 -39.80 -7.21 -6.05
C ASN A 95 -41.00 -6.41 -5.52
N GLU A 96 -40.79 -5.18 -5.06
CA GLU A 96 -41.86 -4.29 -4.61
C GLU A 96 -42.85 -3.96 -5.74
N ILE A 97 -42.35 -3.64 -6.94
CA ILE A 97 -43.21 -3.38 -8.11
C ILE A 97 -44.06 -4.62 -8.44
N ARG A 98 -43.48 -5.83 -8.37
CA ARG A 98 -44.23 -7.07 -8.62
C ARG A 98 -45.34 -7.31 -7.62
N GLU A 99 -45.10 -7.06 -6.33
CA GLU A 99 -46.12 -7.19 -5.30
C GLU A 99 -47.24 -6.16 -5.48
N LEU A 100 -46.91 -4.90 -5.79
CA LEU A 100 -47.92 -3.86 -6.09
C LEU A 100 -48.80 -4.22 -7.30
N ILE A 101 -48.23 -4.82 -8.36
CA ILE A 101 -49.00 -5.29 -9.51
C ILE A 101 -49.96 -6.42 -9.12
N LYS A 102 -49.52 -7.37 -8.30
CA LYS A 102 -50.37 -8.48 -7.82
C LYS A 102 -51.52 -7.97 -6.94
N GLU A 103 -51.23 -7.06 -6.02
CA GLU A 103 -52.25 -6.45 -5.15
C GLU A 103 -53.30 -5.70 -5.97
N LYS A 104 -52.87 -4.93 -6.98
CA LYS A 104 -53.78 -4.23 -7.88
C LYS A 104 -54.64 -5.20 -8.67
N ALA A 105 -54.07 -6.26 -9.25
CA ALA A 105 -54.82 -7.28 -9.97
C ALA A 105 -55.87 -7.97 -9.07
N LEU A 106 -55.52 -8.29 -7.82
CA LEU A 106 -56.45 -8.86 -6.83
C LEU A 106 -57.56 -7.88 -6.45
N SER A 107 -57.24 -6.59 -6.30
CA SER A 107 -58.22 -5.53 -6.05
C SER A 107 -59.21 -5.39 -7.21
N ASP A 108 -58.71 -5.36 -8.44
CA ASP A 108 -59.54 -5.21 -9.65
C ASP A 108 -60.51 -6.39 -9.83
N ILE A 109 -60.06 -7.63 -9.53
CA ILE A 109 -60.93 -8.82 -9.50
C ILE A 109 -62.01 -8.70 -8.42
N ARG A 110 -61.66 -8.22 -7.21
CA ARG A 110 -62.63 -8.05 -6.13
C ARG A 110 -63.69 -7.00 -6.45
N GLN A 111 -63.34 -5.97 -7.22
CA GLN A 111 -64.30 -4.95 -7.66
C GLN A 111 -65.23 -5.45 -8.76
N THR A 112 -64.80 -6.40 -9.59
CA THR A 112 -65.63 -6.96 -10.68
C THR A 112 -66.61 -8.05 -10.22
N ILE A 113 -66.45 -8.57 -8.99
CA ILE A 113 -67.34 -9.59 -8.39
C ILE A 113 -68.46 -8.94 -7.54
N LYS A 114 -68.41 -7.63 -7.28
CA LYS A 114 -69.48 -6.86 -6.63
C LYS A 114 -70.46 -6.27 -7.64
#